data_AF-A0A945QW86-F1
#
_entry.id   AF-A0A945QW86-F1
#
_cell.length_a   1.000
_cell.length_b   1.000
_cell.length_c   1.000
_cell.angle_alpha   90.00
_cell.angle_beta   90.00
_cell.angle_gamma   90.00
#
_symmetry.space_group_name_H-M   'P 1'
#
loop_
_entity.id
_entity.type
_entity.pdbx_description
1 polymer ?
#
loop_
_entity_poly.entity_id
_entity_poly.type
_entity_poly.pdbx_seq_one_letter_code
_entity_poly.pdbx_strand_id
1 'polypeptide(L)'
;MRENANEPFVRNAWYIAAWPEELEDGTVLARTIMGEPLVLFRDADGKAAALEDRCCHRGAPLSQGWMGARGITCGYHGLVFDASGACVEIPGQDKIPAQTRVDAYPVVERQQIIWIWMGEAPADESKIVDYPYHDQPEKWPHKKATF
;
A
#
# COMPACT_ATOMS: atom_id res chain seq x y z
N MET A 1 -17.50 2.34 6.12
CA MET A 1 -18.44 1.25 5.78
C MET A 1 -17.76 0.40 4.73
N ARG A 2 -17.11 -0.69 5.11
CA ARG A 2 -16.31 -1.54 4.20
C ARG A 2 -16.92 -2.92 3.96
N GLU A 3 -18.15 -3.16 4.41
CA GLU A 3 -18.85 -4.41 4.16
C GLU A 3 -20.12 -4.16 3.35
N ASN A 4 -20.02 -4.40 2.04
CA ASN A 4 -21.18 -4.80 1.27
C ASN A 4 -21.27 -6.32 1.38
N ALA A 5 -22.28 -6.83 2.09
CA ALA A 5 -22.53 -8.27 2.27
C ALA A 5 -22.80 -9.05 0.96
N ASN A 6 -22.69 -8.40 -0.20
CA ASN A 6 -22.90 -8.94 -1.53
C ASN A 6 -21.65 -8.82 -2.45
N GLU A 7 -20.49 -8.45 -1.90
CA GLU A 7 -19.23 -8.43 -2.65
C GLU A 7 -18.59 -9.83 -2.69
N PRO A 8 -18.16 -10.32 -3.87
CA PRO A 8 -17.68 -11.70 -4.06
C PRO A 8 -16.24 -11.93 -3.56
N PHE A 9 -15.70 -11.05 -2.71
CA PHE A 9 -14.28 -11.04 -2.36
C PHE A 9 -14.00 -11.70 -1.00
N VAL A 10 -12.83 -12.36 -0.88
CA VAL A 10 -12.37 -12.97 0.36
C VAL A 10 -11.73 -11.91 1.25
N ARG A 11 -12.45 -11.46 2.27
CA ARG A 11 -11.95 -10.51 3.28
C ARG A 11 -11.03 -11.20 4.29
N ASN A 12 -10.25 -10.40 5.02
CA ASN A 12 -9.30 -10.87 6.04
C ASN A 12 -8.29 -11.89 5.45
N ALA A 13 -7.73 -11.52 4.31
CA ALA A 13 -6.73 -12.28 3.59
C ALA A 13 -5.63 -11.37 3.01
N TRP A 14 -4.46 -11.96 2.78
CA TRP A 14 -3.36 -11.30 2.08
C TRP A 14 -3.53 -11.42 0.57
N TYR A 15 -3.35 -10.31 -0.12
CA TYR A 15 -3.36 -10.22 -1.58
C TYR A 15 -2.01 -9.73 -2.08
N ILE A 16 -1.64 -10.11 -3.30
CA ILE A 16 -0.49 -9.54 -4.00
C ILE A 16 -0.89 -8.15 -4.50
N ALA A 17 -0.17 -7.12 -4.07
CA ALA A 17 -0.45 -5.74 -4.42
C ALA A 17 0.43 -5.21 -5.55
N ALA A 18 1.72 -5.57 -5.53
CA ALA A 18 2.72 -5.14 -6.49
C ALA A 18 3.97 -6.01 -6.43
N TRP A 19 4.82 -5.86 -7.44
CA TRP A 19 6.22 -6.29 -7.39
C TRP A 19 7.11 -5.18 -6.81
N PRO A 20 8.22 -5.50 -6.12
CA PRO A 20 9.17 -4.51 -5.61
C PRO A 20 9.65 -3.51 -6.67
N GLU A 21 9.86 -3.96 -7.90
CA GLU A 21 10.34 -3.16 -9.03
C GLU A 21 9.29 -2.18 -9.58
N GLU A 22 8.01 -2.38 -9.25
CA GLU A 22 6.97 -1.40 -9.56
C GLU A 22 6.95 -0.24 -8.57
N LEU A 23 7.67 -0.37 -7.45
CA LEU A 23 7.67 0.55 -6.32
C LEU A 23 9.08 1.05 -6.01
N GLU A 24 9.75 1.55 -7.04
CA GLU A 24 11.03 2.27 -6.93
C GLU A 24 10.88 3.56 -6.11
N ASP A 25 11.99 4.08 -5.60
CA ASP A 25 11.99 5.31 -4.80
C ASP A 25 11.35 6.49 -5.55
N GLY A 26 10.53 7.26 -4.85
CA GLY A 26 9.74 8.37 -5.42
C GLY A 26 8.52 7.95 -6.26
N THR A 27 8.30 6.66 -6.50
CA THR A 27 7.15 6.17 -7.28
C THR A 27 5.86 6.24 -6.48
N VAL A 28 4.78 6.65 -7.15
CA VAL A 28 3.41 6.57 -6.65
C VAL A 28 2.63 5.63 -7.56
N LEU A 29 2.10 4.54 -6.99
CA LEU A 29 1.47 3.47 -7.75
C LEU A 29 0.00 3.32 -7.37
N ALA A 30 -0.90 3.51 -8.34
CA ALA A 30 -2.32 3.25 -8.15
C ALA A 30 -2.63 1.74 -8.31
N ARG A 31 -3.52 1.24 -7.45
CA ARG A 31 -4.11 -0.10 -7.55
C ARG A 31 -5.58 -0.08 -7.18
N THR A 32 -6.32 -1.06 -7.67
CA THR A 32 -7.65 -1.37 -7.16
C THR A 32 -7.70 -2.83 -6.79
N ILE A 33 -7.97 -3.12 -5.52
CA ILE A 33 -8.04 -4.48 -4.98
C ILE A 33 -9.39 -4.61 -4.29
N MET A 34 -10.17 -5.62 -4.69
CA MET A 34 -11.55 -5.83 -4.19
C MET A 34 -12.46 -4.60 -4.34
N GLY A 35 -12.26 -3.79 -5.39
CA GLY A 35 -13.02 -2.56 -5.62
C GLY A 35 -12.57 -1.35 -4.78
N GLU A 36 -11.58 -1.52 -3.91
CA GLU A 36 -11.02 -0.44 -3.10
C GLU A 36 -9.86 0.23 -3.84
N PRO A 37 -9.91 1.56 -4.06
CA PRO A 37 -8.82 2.30 -4.69
C PRO A 37 -7.69 2.54 -3.67
N LEU A 38 -6.48 2.17 -4.06
CA LEU A 38 -5.29 2.16 -3.22
C LEU A 38 -4.15 2.91 -3.89
N VAL A 39 -3.35 3.58 -3.07
CA VAL A 39 -2.08 4.18 -3.49
C VAL A 39 -0.95 3.50 -2.71
N LEU A 40 0.04 3.01 -3.44
CA LEU A 40 1.25 2.41 -2.89
C LEU A 40 2.45 3.33 -3.13
N PHE A 41 3.37 3.35 -2.19
CA PHE A 41 4.63 4.09 -2.27
C PHE A 41 5.67 3.52 -1.29
N ARG A 42 6.91 3.96 -1.41
CA ARG A 42 7.98 3.72 -0.42
C ARG A 42 8.00 4.86 0.59
N ASP A 43 8.02 4.53 1.88
CA ASP A 43 8.25 5.52 2.93
C ASP A 43 9.72 5.95 3.00
N ALA A 44 10.04 6.87 3.92
CA ALA A 44 11.41 7.38 4.07
C ALA A 44 12.43 6.31 4.52
N ASP A 45 11.98 5.18 5.08
CA ASP A 45 12.82 4.04 5.45
C ASP A 45 12.93 3.03 4.28
N GLY A 46 12.33 3.33 3.12
CA GLY A 46 12.29 2.43 1.96
C GLY A 46 11.30 1.27 2.12
N LYS A 47 10.38 1.31 3.09
CA LYS A 47 9.36 0.27 3.28
C LYS A 47 8.15 0.55 2.40
N ALA A 48 7.58 -0.50 1.82
CA ALA A 48 6.34 -0.39 1.08
C ALA A 48 5.19 -0.01 2.03
N ALA A 49 4.41 0.99 1.63
CA ALA A 49 3.23 1.47 2.33
C ALA A 49 2.04 1.52 1.36
N ALA A 50 0.83 1.41 1.89
CA ALA A 50 -0.40 1.53 1.12
C ALA A 50 -1.47 2.30 1.90
N LEU A 51 -2.09 3.26 1.21
CA LEU A 51 -3.19 4.07 1.74
C LEU A 51 -4.40 3.97 0.82
N GLU A 52 -5.58 4.36 1.32
CA GLU A 52 -6.74 4.63 0.47
C GLU A 52 -6.38 5.73 -0.53
N ASP A 53 -6.64 5.50 -1.81
CA ASP A 53 -6.37 6.48 -2.87
C ASP A 53 -7.45 7.57 -2.93
N ARG A 54 -7.66 8.23 -1.79
CA ARG A 54 -8.70 9.23 -1.60
C ARG A 54 -8.34 10.18 -0.48
N CYS A 55 -7.90 11.38 -0.84
CA CYS A 55 -7.57 12.43 0.13
C CYS A 55 -8.80 12.77 0.99
N CYS A 56 -8.65 12.71 2.31
CA CYS A 56 -9.73 12.95 3.28
C CYS A 56 -10.32 14.38 3.22
N HIS A 57 -9.63 15.33 2.58
CA HIS A 57 -10.09 16.71 2.44
C HIS A 57 -11.27 16.83 1.46
N ARG A 58 -11.10 16.39 0.20
CA ARG A 58 -12.12 16.51 -0.87
C ARG A 58 -12.19 15.32 -1.82
N GLY A 59 -11.59 14.20 -1.46
CA GLY A 59 -11.66 12.95 -2.22
C GLY A 59 -10.81 12.90 -3.49
N ALA A 60 -9.87 13.83 -3.67
CA ALA A 60 -8.92 13.75 -4.78
C ALA A 60 -8.04 12.48 -4.63
N PRO A 61 -7.77 11.75 -5.72
CA PRO A 61 -6.87 10.61 -5.68
C PRO A 61 -5.46 11.08 -5.29
N LEU A 62 -4.87 10.42 -4.31
CA LEU A 62 -3.49 10.63 -3.89
C LEU A 62 -2.51 10.14 -4.94
N SER A 63 -2.89 9.16 -5.75
CA SER A 63 -2.11 8.63 -6.88
C SER A 63 -1.85 9.65 -7.99
N GLN A 64 -2.61 10.74 -8.04
CA GLN A 64 -2.36 11.90 -8.91
C GLN A 64 -1.48 12.97 -8.23
N GLY A 65 -0.89 12.62 -7.08
CA GLY A 65 0.07 13.42 -6.33
C GLY A 65 1.52 13.04 -6.67
N TRP A 66 2.40 13.27 -5.70
CA TRP A 66 3.82 12.91 -5.82
C TRP A 66 4.40 12.58 -4.44
N MET A 67 5.52 11.84 -4.43
CA MET A 67 6.27 11.62 -3.20
C MET A 67 7.06 12.87 -2.81
N GLY A 68 6.86 13.31 -1.58
CA GLY A 68 7.67 14.34 -0.92
C GLY A 68 8.49 13.73 0.22
N ALA A 69 9.37 14.54 0.81
CA ALA A 69 10.28 14.09 1.87
C ALA A 69 9.60 13.52 3.12
N ARG A 70 8.32 13.85 3.34
CA ARG A 70 7.55 13.45 4.53
C ARG A 70 6.41 12.47 4.22
N GLY A 71 6.29 12.05 2.97
CA GLY A 71 5.22 11.16 2.51
C GLY A 71 4.56 11.63 1.22
N ILE A 72 3.40 11.06 0.92
CA ILE A 72 2.66 11.34 -0.31
C ILE A 72 1.95 12.69 -0.24
N THR A 73 2.21 13.55 -1.23
CA THR A 73 1.61 14.87 -1.35
C THR A 73 0.41 14.81 -2.29
N CYS A 74 -0.77 15.16 -1.78
CA CYS A 74 -1.99 15.23 -2.59
C CYS A 74 -1.88 16.34 -3.65
N GLY A 75 -2.05 15.98 -4.92
CA GLY A 75 -1.93 16.92 -6.05
C GLY A 75 -2.99 18.03 -6.11
N TYR A 76 -4.01 18.01 -5.26
CA TYR A 76 -5.06 19.03 -5.28
C TYR A 76 -4.73 20.26 -4.41
N HIS A 77 -4.45 20.05 -3.12
CA HIS A 77 -4.20 21.15 -2.17
C HIS A 77 -2.90 20.97 -1.37
N GLY A 78 -2.06 20.00 -1.74
CA GLY A 78 -0.74 19.81 -1.13
C GLY A 78 -0.74 19.22 0.28
N LEU A 79 -1.84 18.61 0.75
CA LEU A 79 -1.82 17.87 2.01
C LEU A 79 -0.83 16.71 1.88
N VAL A 80 0.02 16.52 2.88
CA VAL A 80 1.01 15.43 2.91
C VAL A 80 0.58 14.38 3.93
N PHE A 81 0.62 13.11 3.53
CA PHE A 81 0.27 11.97 4.38
C PHE A 81 1.47 11.03 4.53
N ASP A 82 1.75 10.60 5.76
CA ASP A 82 2.76 9.58 6.03
C ASP A 82 2.23 8.14 5.79
N ALA A 83 3.08 7.13 5.95
CA ALA A 83 2.74 5.73 5.75
C ALA A 83 1.65 5.20 6.70
N SER A 84 1.40 5.88 7.82
CA SER A 84 0.30 5.55 8.75
C SER A 84 -1.04 6.15 8.33
N GLY A 85 -1.05 6.90 7.22
CA GLY A 85 -2.19 7.67 6.72
C GLY A 85 -2.43 8.96 7.49
N ALA A 86 -1.57 9.33 8.45
CA ALA A 86 -1.71 10.58 9.17
C ALA A 86 -1.30 11.75 8.28
N CYS A 87 -2.11 12.82 8.27
CA CYS A 87 -1.68 14.07 7.63
C CYS A 87 -0.60 14.72 8.47
N VAL A 88 0.56 14.96 7.86
CA VAL A 88 1.74 15.56 8.52
C VAL A 88 2.00 16.98 8.06
N GLU A 89 1.40 17.41 6.93
CA GLU A 89 1.46 18.78 6.41
C GLU A 89 0.11 19.26 5.88
N ILE A 90 -0.24 20.51 6.18
CA ILE A 90 -1.26 21.26 5.47
C ILE A 90 -0.63 22.60 5.07
N PRO A 91 -0.50 22.92 3.76
CA PRO A 91 0.07 24.18 3.33
C PRO A 91 -0.69 25.38 3.93
N GLY A 92 0.04 26.28 4.59
CA GLY A 92 -0.53 27.49 5.21
C GLY A 92 -1.30 27.25 6.52
N GLN A 93 -1.21 26.07 7.13
CA GLN A 93 -1.88 25.78 8.39
C GLN A 93 -0.97 24.99 9.36
N ASP A 94 -0.61 25.64 10.47
CA ASP A 94 0.29 25.04 11.47
C ASP A 94 -0.35 23.91 12.27
N LYS A 95 -1.65 24.02 12.58
CA LYS A 95 -2.36 23.04 13.40
C LYS A 95 -3.08 22.03 12.53
N ILE A 96 -2.64 20.78 12.56
CA ILE A 96 -3.28 19.67 11.86
C ILE A 96 -4.26 18.96 12.81
N PRO A 97 -5.56 18.90 12.50
CA PRO A 97 -6.50 18.10 13.27
C PRO A 97 -6.11 16.61 13.25
N ALA A 98 -6.22 15.94 14.39
CA ALA A 98 -5.86 14.51 14.50
C ALA A 98 -6.71 13.59 13.59
N GLN A 99 -7.89 14.05 13.18
CA GLN A 99 -8.79 13.33 12.28
C GLN A 99 -8.45 13.52 10.80
N THR A 100 -7.50 14.40 10.45
CA THR A 100 -7.04 14.57 9.07
C THR A 100 -6.15 13.38 8.71
N ARG A 101 -6.79 12.29 8.30
CA ARG A 101 -6.15 11.02 8.01
C ARG A 101 -6.84 10.31 6.87
N VAL A 102 -6.09 9.50 6.15
CA VAL A 102 -6.61 8.49 5.23
C VAL A 102 -6.39 7.11 5.81
N ASP A 103 -7.16 6.15 5.34
CA ASP A 103 -7.03 4.78 5.81
C ASP A 103 -5.71 4.17 5.30
N ALA A 104 -4.96 3.54 6.21
CA ALA A 104 -3.75 2.79 5.89
C ALA A 104 -4.02 1.28 5.94
N TYR A 105 -3.30 0.54 5.10
CA TYR A 105 -3.41 -0.91 4.99
C TYR A 105 -2.12 -1.57 5.48
N PRO A 106 -2.20 -2.69 6.24
CA PRO A 106 -1.02 -3.47 6.55
C PRO A 106 -0.37 -4.01 5.28
N VAL A 107 0.94 -3.76 5.14
CA VAL A 107 1.74 -4.18 4.00
C VAL A 107 2.95 -4.95 4.49
N VAL A 108 3.27 -6.05 3.80
CA VAL A 108 4.47 -6.85 4.04
C VAL A 108 5.14 -7.11 2.72
N GLU A 109 6.42 -6.77 2.62
CA GLU A 109 7.25 -7.19 1.49
C GLU A 109 8.02 -8.44 1.88
N ARG A 110 7.79 -9.52 1.14
CA ARG A 110 8.43 -10.81 1.41
C ARG A 110 8.51 -11.62 0.13
N GLN A 111 9.68 -12.21 -0.14
CA GLN A 111 9.88 -13.12 -1.26
C GLN A 111 9.56 -12.47 -2.61
N GLN A 112 10.14 -11.29 -2.83
CA GLN A 112 9.95 -10.47 -4.03
C GLN A 112 8.48 -10.12 -4.34
N ILE A 113 7.63 -10.07 -3.31
CA ILE A 113 6.20 -9.75 -3.44
C ILE A 113 5.83 -8.72 -2.37
N ILE A 114 5.10 -7.68 -2.78
CA ILE A 114 4.46 -6.75 -1.86
C ILE A 114 3.04 -7.24 -1.60
N TRP A 115 2.81 -7.72 -0.37
CA TRP A 115 1.54 -8.20 0.12
C TRP A 115 0.77 -7.09 0.82
N ILE A 116 -0.55 -7.09 0.64
CA ILE A 116 -1.48 -6.18 1.34
C ILE A 116 -2.57 -6.98 2.05
N TRP A 117 -2.87 -6.61 3.29
CA TRP A 117 -3.96 -7.19 4.05
C TRP A 117 -5.27 -6.47 3.75
N MET A 118 -6.25 -7.21 3.24
CA MET A 118 -7.55 -6.66 2.90
C MET A 118 -8.63 -7.12 3.89
N GLY A 119 -8.58 -6.59 5.10
CA GLY A 119 -9.49 -6.97 6.19
C GLY A 119 -9.51 -5.97 7.34
N GLU A 120 -10.48 -6.15 8.23
CA GLU A 120 -10.63 -5.35 9.46
C GLU A 120 -10.06 -6.06 10.69
N ALA A 121 -9.97 -7.40 10.64
CA ALA A 121 -9.28 -8.16 11.68
C ALA A 121 -7.78 -7.85 11.65
N PRO A 122 -7.06 -7.99 12.79
CA PRO A 122 -5.61 -7.86 12.80
C PRO A 122 -4.96 -8.75 11.73
N ALA A 123 -4.05 -8.16 10.95
CA ALA A 123 -3.31 -8.89 9.93
C ALA A 123 -2.41 -9.95 10.58
N ASP A 124 -2.46 -11.17 10.07
CA ASP A 124 -1.66 -12.30 10.55
C ASP A 124 -0.67 -12.70 9.46
N GLU A 125 0.59 -12.28 9.61
CA GLU A 125 1.66 -12.53 8.63
C GLU A 125 1.99 -14.02 8.45
N SER A 126 1.60 -14.88 9.40
CA SER A 126 1.78 -16.33 9.27
C SER A 126 0.89 -16.94 8.18
N LYS A 127 -0.14 -16.20 7.75
CA LYS A 127 -1.04 -16.59 6.65
C LYS A 127 -0.55 -16.19 5.27
N ILE A 128 0.50 -15.38 5.17
CA ILE A 128 1.15 -15.11 3.88
C ILE A 128 1.77 -16.43 3.41
N VAL A 129 1.48 -16.82 2.17
CA VAL A 129 2.03 -18.04 1.57
C VAL A 129 3.56 -17.96 1.55
N ASP A 130 4.22 -19.06 1.89
CA ASP A 130 5.68 -19.16 1.88
C ASP A 130 6.16 -19.73 0.54
N TYR A 131 6.95 -18.94 -0.18
CA TYR A 131 7.55 -19.27 -1.45
C TYR A 131 9.02 -18.80 -1.50
N PRO A 132 9.92 -19.45 -0.74
CA PRO A 132 11.29 -18.97 -0.52
C PRO A 132 12.16 -18.92 -1.79
N TYR A 133 11.74 -19.61 -2.85
CA TYR A 133 12.49 -19.68 -4.10
C TYR A 133 12.47 -18.37 -4.90
N HIS A 134 11.60 -17.40 -4.58
CA HIS A 134 11.70 -16.06 -5.15
C HIS A 134 12.97 -15.32 -4.72
N ASP A 135 13.44 -15.55 -3.49
CA ASP A 135 14.69 -14.96 -2.99
C ASP A 135 15.91 -15.84 -3.28
N GLN A 136 15.69 -17.13 -3.58
CA GLN A 136 16.72 -18.15 -3.76
C GLN A 136 16.49 -18.96 -5.05
N PRO A 137 16.48 -18.30 -6.23
CA PRO A 137 16.16 -18.95 -7.50
C PRO A 137 17.13 -20.10 -7.83
N GLU A 138 18.36 -20.05 -7.31
CA GLU A 138 19.36 -21.12 -7.48
C GLU A 138 18.95 -22.46 -6.85
N LYS A 139 18.06 -22.41 -5.84
CA LYS A 139 17.53 -23.57 -5.10
C LYS A 139 16.19 -24.06 -5.65
N TRP A 140 15.74 -23.56 -6.79
CA TRP A 140 14.46 -23.96 -7.39
C TRP A 140 14.39 -25.49 -7.59
N PRO A 141 13.37 -26.18 -7.02
CA PRO A 141 13.34 -27.65 -6.97
C PRO A 141 12.95 -28.28 -8.31
N HIS A 142 12.30 -27.52 -9.20
CA HIS A 142 11.90 -27.95 -10.54
C HIS A 142 12.82 -27.36 -11.60
N LYS A 143 14.12 -27.68 -11.56
CA LYS A 143 14.99 -27.42 -12.71
C LYS A 143 14.50 -28.34 -13.82
N LYS A 144 13.94 -27.79 -14.90
CA LYS A 144 13.75 -28.59 -16.12
C LYS A 144 15.14 -29.11 -16.47
N ALA A 145 15.34 -30.43 -16.42
CA ALA A 145 16.48 -31.03 -17.07
C ALA A 145 16.31 -30.72 -18.56
N THR A 146 16.99 -29.67 -19.02
CA THR A 146 17.09 -29.37 -20.44
C THR A 146 17.72 -30.60 -21.07
N PHE A 147 16.97 -31.28 -21.94
CA PHE A 147 17.51 -32.36 -22.78
C PHE A 147 18.61 -31.83 -23.69
#